data_AF-A0A2E0PTI4-F1
#
_entry.id   AF-A0A2E0PTI4-F1
#
_cell.length_a   1.000
_cell.length_b   1.000
_cell.length_c   1.000
_cell.angle_alpha   90.00
_cell.angle_beta   90.00
_cell.angle_gamma   90.00
#
_symmetry.space_group_name_H-M   'P 1'
#
loop_
_entity.id
_entity.type
_entity.pdbx_description
1 polymer ?
#
loop_
_entity_poly.entity_id
_entity_poly.type
_entity_poly.pdbx_seq_one_letter_code
_entity_poly.pdbx_strand_id
1 'polypeptide(L)'
;IAIIGSGDFAELVYLALKNHGVEDIQTFAIEPEHSQKFLGMHVNKVTKTGLRDFDKIFFAEMGSIDNAFSVLEPTVPGNKIVAFTLDGKPVEGK
;
A
#
# COMPACT_ATOMS: atom_id res chain seq x y z
N ILE A 1 3.14 3.55 -8.46
CA ILE A 1 3.19 3.17 -7.02
C ILE A 1 1.82 2.64 -6.58
N ALA A 2 1.78 1.63 -5.69
CA ALA A 2 0.55 1.13 -5.09
C ALA A 2 0.49 1.46 -3.60
N ILE A 3 -0.70 1.79 -3.09
CA ILE A 3 -1.00 1.91 -1.66
C ILE A 3 -2.05 0.86 -1.31
N ILE A 4 -1.80 0.05 -0.29
CA ILE A 4 -2.77 -0.86 0.31
C ILE A 4 -3.22 -0.25 1.62
N GLY A 5 -4.52 -0.01 1.75
CA GLY A 5 -5.13 0.68 2.90
C GLY A 5 -5.91 1.92 2.46
N SER A 6 -6.87 2.30 3.29
CA SER A 6 -7.79 3.42 3.04
C SER A 6 -8.16 4.21 4.30
N GLY A 7 -7.47 3.99 5.42
CA GLY A 7 -7.65 4.76 6.65
C GLY A 7 -6.76 6.01 6.70
N ASP A 8 -6.83 6.74 7.80
CA ASP A 8 -6.15 8.03 8.00
C ASP A 8 -4.64 7.98 7.73
N PHE A 9 -3.98 6.89 8.15
CA PHE A 9 -2.55 6.72 7.90
C PHE A 9 -2.22 6.55 6.41
N ALA A 10 -3.11 5.91 5.65
CA ALA A 10 -2.96 5.80 4.19
C ALA A 10 -3.07 7.17 3.52
N GLU A 11 -3.89 8.09 4.03
CA GLU A 11 -3.95 9.48 3.54
C GLU A 11 -2.61 10.19 3.74
N LEU A 12 -1.98 10.04 4.90
CA LEU A 12 -0.66 10.62 5.16
C LEU A 12 0.41 10.07 4.21
N VAL A 13 0.41 8.75 3.98
CA VAL A 13 1.32 8.12 3.01
C VAL A 13 1.06 8.65 1.59
N TYR A 14 -0.21 8.77 1.19
CA TYR A 14 -0.58 9.33 -0.12
C TYR A 14 -0.08 10.77 -0.30
N LEU A 15 -0.32 11.63 0.69
CA LEU A 15 0.11 13.03 0.67
C LEU A 15 1.64 13.14 0.63
N ALA A 16 2.36 12.30 1.40
CA ALA A 16 3.81 12.26 1.36
C ALA A 16 4.30 11.88 -0.05
N LEU A 17 3.75 10.84 -0.67
CA LEU A 17 4.10 10.42 -2.03
C LEU A 17 3.83 11.54 -3.05
N LYS A 18 2.67 12.19 -2.98
CA LYS A 18 2.33 13.33 -3.83
C LYS A 18 3.30 14.51 -3.66
N ASN A 19 3.64 14.85 -2.41
CA ASN A 19 4.59 15.92 -2.12
C ASN A 19 6.00 15.63 -2.65
N HIS A 20 6.36 14.35 -2.79
CA HIS A 20 7.61 13.89 -3.40
C HIS A 20 7.52 13.69 -4.93
N GLY A 21 6.43 14.13 -5.58
CA GLY A 21 6.28 14.12 -7.03
C GLY A 21 5.80 12.80 -7.62
N VAL A 22 5.29 11.87 -6.81
CA VAL A 22 4.71 10.62 -7.31
C VAL A 22 3.30 10.88 -7.85
N GLU A 23 3.14 10.85 -9.17
CA GLU A 23 1.85 11.13 -9.80
C GLU A 23 0.98 9.87 -9.93
N ASP A 24 1.56 8.76 -10.39
CA ASP A 24 0.86 7.50 -10.63
C ASP A 24 0.75 6.65 -9.35
N ILE A 25 -0.32 6.91 -8.60
CA ILE A 25 -0.67 6.19 -7.38
C ILE A 25 -2.02 5.50 -7.57
N GLN A 26 -2.06 4.20 -7.32
CA GLN A 26 -3.30 3.43 -7.25
C GLN A 26 -3.51 2.88 -5.84
N THR A 27 -4.78 2.77 -5.44
CA THR A 27 -5.18 2.35 -4.10
C THR A 27 -5.87 1.00 -4.10
N PHE A 28 -5.55 0.20 -3.08
CA PHE A 28 -5.98 -1.18 -2.96
C PHE A 28 -6.42 -1.52 -1.53
N ALA A 29 -7.25 -2.55 -1.41
CA ALA A 29 -7.57 -3.21 -0.14
C ALA A 29 -7.62 -4.73 -0.34
N ILE A 30 -7.38 -5.48 0.74
CA ILE A 30 -7.51 -6.95 0.73
C ILE A 30 -8.98 -7.33 0.51
N GLU A 31 -9.87 -6.68 1.25
CA GLU A 31 -11.31 -6.85 1.19
C GLU A 31 -11.98 -5.46 1.09
N PRO A 32 -12.06 -4.88 -0.12
CA PRO A 32 -12.70 -3.59 -0.29
C PRO A 32 -14.21 -3.71 -0.09
N GLU A 33 -14.80 -2.67 0.53
CA GLU A 33 -16.25 -2.52 0.55
C GLU A 33 -16.80 -2.19 -0.85
N HIS A 34 -18.10 -2.44 -1.07
CA HIS A 34 -18.71 -2.17 -2.36
C HIS A 34 -18.62 -0.68 -2.71
N SER A 35 -18.02 -0.36 -3.85
CA SER A 35 -17.76 1.02 -4.30
C SER A 35 -16.91 1.85 -3.32
N GLN A 36 -16.05 1.20 -2.53
CA GLN A 36 -15.15 1.90 -1.62
C GLN A 36 -14.29 2.92 -2.37
N LYS A 37 -14.15 4.10 -1.76
CA LYS A 37 -13.32 5.19 -2.26
C LYS A 37 -12.32 5.61 -1.20
N PHE A 38 -11.18 6.09 -1.68
CA PHE A 38 -10.12 6.68 -0.88
C PHE A 38 -9.67 7.96 -1.57
N LEU A 39 -9.82 9.12 -0.92
CA LEU A 39 -9.56 10.44 -1.50
C LEU A 39 -10.24 10.63 -2.88
N GLY A 40 -11.46 10.10 -3.04
CA GLY A 40 -12.22 10.13 -4.29
C GLY A 40 -11.78 9.10 -5.35
N MET A 41 -10.64 8.43 -5.19
CA MET A 41 -10.17 7.35 -6.05
C MET A 41 -10.86 6.03 -5.70
N HIS A 42 -10.99 5.14 -6.69
CA HIS A 42 -11.54 3.80 -6.45
C HIS A 42 -10.53 2.91 -5.72
N VAL A 43 -10.98 2.19 -4.69
CA VAL A 43 -10.15 1.21 -3.99
C VAL A 43 -10.29 -0.14 -4.68
N ASN A 44 -9.21 -0.59 -5.31
CA ASN A 44 -9.17 -1.85 -6.03
C ASN A 44 -8.96 -3.03 -5.08
N LYS A 45 -9.42 -4.22 -5.45
CA LYS A 45 -9.09 -5.43 -4.69
C LYS A 45 -7.65 -5.85 -4.98
N VAL A 46 -6.89 -6.24 -3.95
CA VAL A 46 -5.58 -6.88 -4.14
C VAL A 46 -5.78 -8.20 -4.89
N THR A 47 -5.07 -8.34 -6.02
CA THR A 47 -5.02 -9.58 -6.80
C THR A 47 -3.57 -10.01 -6.97
N LYS A 48 -3.35 -11.32 -7.16
CA LYS A 48 -2.01 -11.90 -7.24
C LYS A 48 -1.17 -11.41 -8.42
N THR A 49 -1.80 -10.88 -9.45
CA THR A 49 -1.11 -10.37 -10.64
C THR A 49 -1.03 -8.85 -10.65
N GLY A 50 -2.06 -8.15 -10.17
CA GLY A 50 -2.16 -6.70 -10.31
C GLY A 50 -1.06 -5.92 -9.59
N LEU A 51 -0.47 -6.45 -8.52
CA LEU A 51 0.54 -5.73 -7.75
C LEU A 51 1.98 -5.83 -8.32
N ARG A 52 2.25 -6.79 -9.22
CA ARG A 52 3.62 -7.04 -9.72
C ARG A 52 4.17 -5.91 -10.58
N ASP A 53 3.27 -5.22 -11.28
CA ASP A 53 3.59 -4.17 -12.24
C ASP A 53 3.95 -2.83 -11.58
N PHE A 54 3.79 -2.71 -10.26
CA PHE A 54 4.15 -1.52 -9.50
C PHE A 54 5.62 -1.56 -9.06
N ASP A 55 6.27 -0.40 -9.01
CA ASP A 55 7.66 -0.28 -8.54
C ASP A 55 7.80 -0.49 -7.04
N LYS A 56 6.90 0.14 -6.27
CA LYS A 56 6.78 0.01 -4.82
C LYS A 56 5.32 -0.11 -4.42
N ILE A 57 5.10 -0.85 -3.34
CA ILE A 57 3.81 -1.14 -2.73
C ILE A 57 3.90 -0.76 -1.26
N PHE A 58 3.14 0.27 -0.89
CA PHE A 58 3.07 0.75 0.49
C PHE A 58 1.88 0.07 1.18
N PHE A 59 2.15 -0.77 2.17
CA PHE A 59 1.12 -1.31 3.06
C PHE A 59 0.88 -0.28 4.17
N ALA A 60 -0.04 0.64 3.92
CA ALA A 60 -0.21 1.87 4.68
C ALA A 60 -1.10 1.69 5.91
N GLU A 61 -0.65 0.82 6.81
CA GLU A 61 -1.23 0.60 8.14
C GLU A 61 -0.08 0.61 9.17
N MET A 62 -0.31 1.19 10.35
CA MET A 62 0.72 1.25 11.40
C MET A 62 0.89 -0.13 12.04
N GLY A 63 2.14 -0.53 12.30
CA GLY A 63 2.44 -1.85 12.87
C GLY A 63 2.16 -3.01 11.91
N SER A 64 2.14 -2.76 10.60
CA SER A 64 1.71 -3.72 9.59
C SER A 64 2.79 -4.66 9.08
N ILE A 65 4.02 -4.58 9.61
CA ILE A 65 5.20 -5.30 9.10
C ILE A 65 4.89 -6.78 8.85
N ASP A 66 4.50 -7.53 9.88
CA ASP A 66 4.29 -8.98 9.77
C ASP A 66 3.17 -9.32 8.77
N ASN A 67 2.09 -8.52 8.79
CA ASN A 67 0.94 -8.71 7.89
C ASN A 67 1.32 -8.41 6.43
N ALA A 68 2.01 -7.31 6.19
CA ALA A 68 2.41 -6.85 4.87
C ALA A 68 3.28 -7.90 4.17
N PHE A 69 4.33 -8.38 4.83
CA PHE A 69 5.24 -9.37 4.25
C PHE A 69 4.53 -10.72 4.06
N SER A 70 3.78 -11.20 5.06
CA SER A 70 3.07 -12.48 4.96
C SER A 70 2.04 -12.50 3.81
N VAL A 71 1.33 -11.39 3.59
CA VAL A 71 0.29 -11.29 2.55
C VAL A 71 0.89 -11.08 1.16
N LEU A 72 1.97 -10.30 1.06
CA LEU A 72 2.47 -9.81 -0.23
C LEU A 72 3.66 -10.58 -0.78
N GLU A 73 4.60 -11.06 0.04
CA GLU A 73 5.79 -11.80 -0.44
C GLU A 73 5.49 -13.01 -1.35
N PRO A 74 4.39 -13.78 -1.16
CA PRO A 74 4.03 -14.84 -2.08
C PRO A 74 3.73 -14.36 -3.51
N THR A 75 3.51 -13.06 -3.66
CA THR A 75 2.94 -12.44 -4.85
C THR A 75 3.90 -11.46 -5.49
N VAL A 76 4.63 -10.69 -4.69
CA VAL A 76 5.53 -9.63 -5.13
C VAL A 76 6.90 -9.77 -4.44
N PRO A 77 8.00 -9.37 -5.09
CA PRO A 77 9.32 -9.33 -4.47
C PRO A 77 9.33 -8.48 -3.19
N GLY A 78 10.00 -8.98 -2.14
CA GLY A 78 10.10 -8.32 -0.83
C GLY A 78 10.61 -6.88 -0.92
N ASN A 79 11.63 -6.65 -1.76
CA ASN A 79 12.20 -5.33 -2.01
C ASN A 79 11.25 -4.29 -2.64
N LYS A 80 10.06 -4.70 -3.10
CA LYS A 80 9.00 -3.78 -3.55
C LYS A 80 8.06 -3.37 -2.42
N ILE A 81 8.03 -4.09 -1.30
CA ILE A 81 7.10 -3.88 -0.20
C ILE A 81 7.70 -2.85 0.76
N VAL A 82 6.90 -1.85 1.11
CA VAL A 82 7.16 -0.90 2.19
C VAL A 82 6.04 -1.06 3.22
N ALA A 83 6.38 -1.49 4.42
CA ALA A 83 5.47 -1.57 5.56
C ALA A 83 5.86 -0.54 6.63
N PHE A 84 5.05 -0.39 7.68
CA PHE A 84 5.31 0.60 8.71
C PHE A 84 5.32 0.01 10.11
N THR A 85 6.26 0.45 10.94
CA THR A 85 6.28 0.17 12.38
C THR A 85 5.09 0.87 13.08
N LEU A 86 4.87 0.55 14.36
CA LEU A 86 3.85 1.23 15.18
C LEU A 86 4.14 2.73 15.38
N ASP A 87 5.40 3.15 15.33
CA ASP A 87 5.81 4.56 15.37
C ASP A 87 5.87 5.21 13.97
N GLY A 88 5.35 4.53 12.94
CA GLY A 88 5.19 5.08 11.59
C GLY A 88 6.47 5.14 10.75
N LYS A 89 7.53 4.43 11.15
CA LYS A 89 8.76 4.34 10.36
C LYS A 89 8.61 3.32 9.23
N PRO A 90 9.03 3.64 7.99
CA PRO A 90 8.98 2.69 6.89
C PRO A 90 10.03 1.58 7.07
N VAL A 91 9.64 0.35 6.72
CA VAL A 91 10.49 -0.83 6.67
C VAL A 91 10.33 -1.48 5.30
N GLU A 92 11.45 -1.71 4.62
CA GLU A 92 11.47 -2.33 3.30
C GLU A 92 11.88 -3.80 3.40
N GLY A 93 11.28 -4.65 2.56
CA GLY A 93 11.70 -6.04 2.44
C GLY A 93 13.07 -6.16 1.80
N LYS A 94 13.73 -7.29 2.05
CA LYS A 94 15.01 -7.63 1.41
C LYS A 94 14.79 -8.39 0.10
#